data_AF-A0A433F512-F1
#
_entry.id   AF-A0A433F512-F1
#
_cell.length_a   1.000
_cell.length_b   1.000
_cell.length_c   1.000
_cell.angle_alpha   90.00
_cell.angle_beta   90.00
_cell.angle_gamma   90.00
#
_symmetry.space_group_name_H-M   'P 1'
#
loop_
_entity.id
_entity.type
_entity.pdbx_description
1 polymer ?
#
loop_
_entity_poly.entity_id
_entity_poly.type
_entity_poly.pdbx_seq_one_letter_code
_entity_poly.pdbx_strand_id
1 'polypeptide(L)'
;MSLTLSVAPTPLDDGVAFQHRRQRTSLAFVAANLTYPARQQIETFIANGFATRYNAHITSFMPMLFALEFNGVKAAAGARCSATDSTNHALFIEQYLDSTIEGELLRHGISTQRHEIVEVGNLFSCSPRYTLPLLLSLFFLFSQLGKKHVVFSATKQVKKLLQNSGVSLIFLAPADARKLISSQDNWGTYYDTAPQVIALSLKEVTHQVVNSVLLRQYYQQAIGLITGSNFEQQLNDALACYPKGASHVA
;
A
#
# COMPACT_ATOMS: atom_id res chain seq x y z
N MET A 1 -29.01 31.16 -66.97
CA MET A 1 -28.74 32.61 -66.94
C MET A 1 -28.42 32.98 -65.50
N SER A 2 -27.12 33.09 -65.17
CA SER A 2 -26.37 34.36 -64.96
C SER A 2 -26.53 34.89 -63.52
N LEU A 3 -25.55 34.69 -62.62
CA LEU A 3 -24.31 35.48 -62.36
C LEU A 3 -24.60 36.71 -61.48
N THR A 4 -24.06 36.85 -60.26
CA THR A 4 -22.73 37.42 -59.89
C THR A 4 -22.62 37.41 -58.34
N LEU A 5 -21.58 36.90 -57.67
CA LEU A 5 -20.20 37.37 -57.36
C LEU A 5 -20.07 38.72 -56.60
N SER A 6 -19.58 38.69 -55.34
CA SER A 6 -18.63 39.68 -54.77
C SER A 6 -18.11 39.22 -53.39
N VAL A 7 -16.90 38.62 -53.31
CA VAL A 7 -15.60 39.20 -52.86
C VAL A 7 -15.38 39.19 -51.33
N ALA A 8 -14.33 38.48 -50.93
CA ALA A 8 -13.73 38.45 -49.59
C ALA A 8 -12.73 39.60 -49.39
N PRO A 9 -12.30 39.83 -48.14
CA PRO A 9 -10.86 39.69 -47.86
C PRO A 9 -10.55 38.92 -46.56
N THR A 10 -9.54 38.05 -46.64
CA THR A 10 -8.63 37.61 -45.55
C THR A 10 -7.35 38.50 -45.65
N PRO A 11 -6.40 38.56 -44.68
CA PRO A 11 -6.07 37.57 -43.63
C PRO A 11 -5.61 38.14 -42.26
N LEU A 12 -5.20 37.21 -41.38
CA LEU A 12 -4.28 37.26 -40.20
C LEU A 12 -4.96 36.59 -38.98
N ASP A 13 -4.74 35.30 -38.71
CA ASP A 13 -3.63 34.74 -37.90
C ASP A 13 -3.45 35.57 -36.59
N ASP A 14 -3.67 35.04 -35.39
CA ASP A 14 -3.06 33.82 -34.87
C ASP A 14 -4.03 32.95 -34.07
N GLY A 15 -3.95 31.64 -34.34
CA GLY A 15 -4.53 30.61 -33.51
C GLY A 15 -3.87 30.55 -32.13
N VAL A 16 -4.66 30.73 -31.09
CA VAL A 16 -4.44 30.01 -29.83
C VAL A 16 -5.57 29.02 -29.69
N ALA A 17 -5.43 27.90 -30.40
CA ALA A 17 -6.16 26.70 -30.07
C ALA A 17 -5.77 26.32 -28.63
N PHE A 18 -6.59 26.74 -27.67
CA PHE A 18 -6.58 26.18 -26.32
C PHE A 18 -6.94 24.69 -26.48
N GLN A 19 -5.93 23.88 -26.75
CA GLN A 19 -5.97 22.47 -26.46
C GLN A 19 -6.08 22.36 -24.94
N HIS A 20 -7.31 22.42 -24.43
CA HIS A 20 -7.66 21.72 -23.22
C HIS A 20 -7.38 20.24 -23.50
N ARG A 21 -6.12 19.86 -23.31
CA ARG A 21 -5.71 18.50 -23.03
C ARG A 21 -6.52 18.15 -21.78
N ARG A 22 -7.70 17.53 -21.97
CA ARG A 22 -8.42 16.83 -20.93
C ARG A 22 -7.43 15.82 -20.39
N GLN A 23 -6.61 16.22 -19.40
CA GLN A 23 -5.83 15.29 -18.61
C GLN A 23 -6.88 14.38 -18.01
N ARG A 24 -6.98 13.16 -18.56
CA ARG A 24 -7.67 12.08 -17.88
C ARG A 24 -6.99 11.99 -16.53
N THR A 25 -7.67 12.44 -15.49
CA THR A 25 -7.25 12.21 -14.11
C THR A 25 -7.35 10.71 -13.92
N SER A 26 -6.23 10.02 -14.13
CA SER A 26 -6.13 8.58 -13.93
C SER A 26 -5.74 8.36 -12.48
N LEU A 27 -6.36 7.36 -11.86
CA LEU A 27 -5.82 6.79 -10.63
C LEU A 27 -4.38 6.33 -10.92
N ALA A 28 -3.44 6.70 -10.07
CA ALA A 28 -2.04 6.32 -10.16
C ALA A 28 -1.63 5.53 -8.91
N PHE A 29 -0.68 4.62 -9.06
CA PHE A 29 -0.07 3.88 -7.95
C PHE A 29 1.39 4.28 -7.88
N VAL A 30 1.82 4.72 -6.71
CA VAL A 30 3.15 5.31 -6.48
C VAL A 30 3.86 4.48 -5.43
N ALA A 31 5.14 4.16 -5.66
CA ALA A 31 6.07 3.72 -4.62
C ALA A 31 7.01 4.86 -4.26
N ALA A 32 7.25 5.01 -2.96
CA ALA A 32 8.16 6.00 -2.40
C ALA A 32 9.11 5.33 -1.41
N ASN A 33 10.38 5.22 -1.81
CA ASN A 33 11.48 4.87 -0.92
C ASN A 33 11.96 6.10 -0.13
N LEU A 34 12.92 5.92 0.79
CA LEU A 34 13.46 7.00 1.64
C LEU A 34 13.92 8.25 0.87
N THR A 35 14.40 8.09 -0.36
CA THR A 35 14.92 9.18 -1.21
C THR A 35 13.88 9.79 -2.15
N TYR A 36 12.65 9.27 -2.18
CA TYR A 36 11.65 9.70 -3.13
C TYR A 36 11.17 11.13 -2.81
N PRO A 37 11.26 12.10 -3.75
CA PRO A 37 10.99 13.51 -3.47
C PRO A 37 9.59 13.78 -2.90
N ALA A 38 8.58 13.00 -3.29
CA ALA A 38 7.21 13.18 -2.80
C ALA A 38 6.85 12.30 -1.60
N ARG A 39 7.80 11.57 -1.00
CA ARG A 39 7.55 10.68 0.16
C ARG A 39 6.90 11.44 1.32
N GLN A 40 7.37 12.66 1.58
CA GLN A 40 6.84 13.52 2.64
C GLN A 40 5.34 13.81 2.48
N GLN A 41 4.82 13.89 1.25
CA GLN A 41 3.39 14.10 1.02
C GLN A 41 2.58 12.87 1.46
N ILE A 42 3.11 11.67 1.22
CA ILE A 42 2.49 10.40 1.63
C ILE A 42 2.55 10.25 3.16
N GLU A 43 3.70 10.54 3.77
CA GLU A 43 3.87 10.55 5.23
C GLU A 43 2.88 11.53 5.90
N THR A 44 2.79 12.75 5.38
CA THR A 44 1.86 13.78 5.87
C THR A 44 0.40 13.32 5.74
N PHE A 45 0.04 12.69 4.61
CA PHE A 45 -1.30 12.13 4.42
C PHE A 45 -1.65 11.08 5.47
N ILE A 46 -0.73 10.14 5.74
CA ILE A 46 -0.92 9.09 6.75
C ILE A 46 -1.00 9.72 8.15
N ALA A 47 -0.05 10.57 8.54
CA ALA A 47 -0.02 11.22 9.84
C ALA A 47 -1.30 12.02 10.13
N ASN A 48 -1.72 12.88 9.20
CA ASN A 48 -2.94 13.66 9.34
C ASN A 48 -4.18 12.77 9.44
N GLY A 49 -4.19 11.65 8.71
CA GLY A 49 -5.25 10.66 8.78
C GLY A 49 -5.37 10.02 10.16
N PHE A 50 -4.25 9.57 10.72
CA PHE A 50 -4.19 9.00 12.06
C PHE A 50 -4.53 10.04 13.14
N ALA A 51 -4.02 11.26 13.02
CA ALA A 51 -4.36 12.38 13.91
C ALA A 51 -5.86 12.67 13.92
N THR A 52 -6.46 12.81 12.74
CA THR A 52 -7.90 13.10 12.61
C THR A 52 -8.76 11.96 13.15
N ARG A 53 -8.38 10.70 12.89
CA ARG A 53 -9.24 9.54 13.18
C ARG A 53 -9.08 8.98 14.58
N TYR A 54 -7.91 9.13 15.18
CA TYR A 54 -7.53 8.50 16.44
C TYR A 54 -6.91 9.47 17.44
N ASN A 55 -6.81 10.76 17.12
CA ASN A 55 -6.03 11.72 17.92
C ASN A 55 -4.58 11.22 18.15
N ALA A 56 -4.03 10.55 17.14
CA ALA A 56 -2.70 9.97 17.16
C ALA A 56 -1.65 10.94 16.60
N HIS A 57 -0.43 10.89 17.12
CA HIS A 57 0.73 11.58 16.59
C HIS A 57 1.80 10.56 16.23
N ILE A 58 1.81 10.16 14.96
CA ILE A 58 2.78 9.22 14.41
C ILE A 58 3.85 9.99 13.64
N THR A 59 5.11 9.65 13.89
CA THR A 59 6.30 10.24 13.25
C THR A 59 7.14 9.20 12.54
N SER A 60 6.83 7.93 12.77
CA SER A 60 7.58 6.80 12.26
C SER A 60 6.86 6.16 11.09
N PHE A 61 7.55 6.00 9.95
CA PHE A 61 7.01 5.36 8.76
C PHE A 61 7.90 4.22 8.25
N MET A 62 7.30 3.20 7.65
CA MET A 62 7.99 2.11 6.98
C MET A 62 8.90 2.62 5.84
N PRO A 63 9.97 1.87 5.53
CA PRO A 63 10.97 2.29 4.54
C PRO A 63 10.40 2.48 3.13
N MET A 64 9.39 1.66 2.78
CA MET A 64 8.64 1.80 1.54
C MET A 64 7.23 2.25 1.86
N LEU A 65 6.79 3.32 1.20
CA LEU A 65 5.40 3.75 1.19
C LEU A 65 4.81 3.55 -0.21
N PHE A 66 3.56 3.15 -0.24
CA PHE A 66 2.80 2.98 -1.48
C PHE A 66 1.53 3.79 -1.38
N ALA A 67 1.17 4.49 -2.44
CA ALA A 67 0.02 5.37 -2.47
C ALA A 67 -0.83 5.16 -3.71
N LEU A 68 -2.15 5.29 -3.54
CA LEU A 68 -3.09 5.52 -4.63
C LEU A 68 -3.38 7.02 -4.72
N GLU A 69 -3.08 7.61 -5.87
CA GLU A 69 -3.24 9.04 -6.13
C GLU A 69 -4.30 9.30 -7.19
N PHE A 70 -5.18 10.26 -6.90
CA PHE A 70 -6.18 10.76 -7.84
C PHE A 70 -6.53 12.20 -7.45
N ASN A 71 -5.82 13.19 -8.01
CA ASN A 71 -5.85 14.56 -7.49
C ASN A 71 -5.45 14.57 -5.98
N GLY A 72 -4.22 14.10 -5.72
CA GLY A 72 -3.68 13.88 -4.38
C GLY A 72 -3.88 12.45 -3.85
N VAL A 73 -3.18 12.14 -2.76
CA VAL A 73 -3.20 10.82 -2.11
C VAL A 73 -4.60 10.50 -1.57
N LYS A 74 -5.12 9.30 -1.89
CA LYS A 74 -6.43 8.80 -1.44
C LYS A 74 -6.31 7.62 -0.48
N ALA A 75 -5.30 6.80 -0.67
CA ALA A 75 -4.93 5.74 0.26
C ALA A 75 -3.43 5.55 0.22
N ALA A 76 -2.84 5.18 1.34
CA ALA A 76 -1.43 4.84 1.43
C ALA A 76 -1.20 3.73 2.46
N ALA A 77 -0.15 2.95 2.26
CA ALA A 77 0.33 1.95 3.18
C ALA A 77 1.84 1.84 3.11
N GLY A 78 2.46 1.50 4.23
CA GLY A 78 3.85 1.14 4.32
C GLY A 78 4.07 -0.35 4.12
N ALA A 79 5.27 -0.73 3.67
CA ALA A 79 5.73 -2.11 3.78
C ALA A 79 7.22 -2.20 4.10
N ARG A 80 7.61 -3.35 4.67
CA ARG A 80 9.00 -3.76 4.82
C ARG A 80 9.17 -5.25 4.55
N CYS A 81 10.27 -5.60 3.90
CA CYS A 81 10.66 -7.01 3.81
C CYS A 81 11.29 -7.46 5.13
N SER A 82 10.95 -8.67 5.53
CA SER A 82 11.45 -9.39 6.71
C SER A 82 12.90 -9.85 6.59
N ALA A 83 13.45 -9.86 5.38
CA ALA A 83 14.85 -10.13 5.09
C ALA A 83 15.24 -9.58 3.70
N THR A 84 16.54 -9.35 3.52
CA THR A 84 17.25 -9.16 2.25
C THR A 84 18.22 -10.32 2.04
N ASP A 85 18.88 -10.39 0.88
CA ASP A 85 19.76 -11.49 0.48
C ASP A 85 20.88 -11.83 1.49
N SER A 86 21.17 -10.95 2.44
CA SER A 86 22.22 -11.15 3.45
C SER A 86 21.79 -10.93 4.91
N THR A 87 20.59 -10.41 5.18
CA THR A 87 20.19 -10.07 6.57
C THR A 87 18.70 -10.22 6.83
N ASN A 88 18.34 -10.83 7.96
CA ASN A 88 16.98 -10.79 8.50
C ASN A 88 16.72 -9.43 9.17
N HIS A 89 15.52 -8.90 8.98
CA HIS A 89 15.04 -7.66 9.59
C HIS A 89 13.95 -7.96 10.60
N ALA A 90 14.05 -7.36 11.79
CA ALA A 90 12.97 -7.39 12.77
C ALA A 90 11.71 -6.73 12.19
N LEU A 91 10.57 -7.40 12.36
CA LEU A 91 9.27 -6.86 11.99
C LEU A 91 8.63 -6.19 13.21
N PHE A 92 7.85 -5.14 12.99
CA PHE A 92 7.21 -4.44 14.09
C PHE A 92 6.15 -5.30 14.78
N ILE A 93 5.37 -6.06 14.00
CA ILE A 93 4.35 -6.98 14.53
C ILE A 93 4.90 -8.05 15.47
N GLU A 94 6.21 -8.33 15.46
CA GLU A 94 6.81 -9.35 16.32
C GLU A 94 6.78 -8.94 17.79
N GLN A 95 6.65 -7.65 18.09
CA GLN A 95 6.45 -7.17 19.46
C GLN A 95 5.17 -7.74 20.08
N TYR A 96 4.16 -8.08 19.27
CA TYR A 96 2.92 -8.66 19.78
C TYR A 96 2.98 -10.18 19.94
N LEU A 97 3.98 -10.83 19.36
CA LEU A 97 4.12 -12.28 19.29
C LEU A 97 5.08 -12.79 20.37
N ASP A 98 4.91 -14.05 20.75
CA ASP A 98 5.82 -14.69 21.71
C ASP A 98 6.99 -15.42 21.02
N SER A 99 7.04 -15.40 19.68
CA SER A 99 8.11 -15.96 18.85
C SER A 99 8.32 -15.11 17.58
N THR A 100 9.32 -15.46 16.77
CA THR A 100 9.47 -14.86 15.44
C THR A 100 8.24 -15.13 14.57
N ILE A 101 8.00 -14.31 13.55
CA ILE A 101 6.82 -14.45 12.70
C ILE A 101 6.79 -15.80 11.96
N GLU A 102 7.91 -16.30 11.47
CA GLU A 102 7.96 -17.62 10.83
C GLU A 102 7.73 -18.76 11.82
N GLY A 103 8.20 -18.60 13.08
CA GLY A 103 7.90 -19.54 14.15
C GLY A 103 6.40 -19.53 14.49
N GLU A 104 5.77 -18.35 14.52
CA GLU A 104 4.34 -18.24 14.74
C GLU A 104 3.55 -18.87 13.60
N LEU A 105 3.88 -18.57 12.34
CA LEU A 105 3.24 -19.19 11.17
C LEU A 105 3.39 -20.72 11.18
N LEU A 106 4.54 -21.24 11.60
CA LEU A 106 4.75 -22.69 11.75
C LEU A 106 3.79 -23.31 12.78
N ARG A 107 3.48 -22.61 13.88
CA ARG A 107 2.47 -23.07 14.86
C ARG A 107 1.07 -23.18 14.26
N HIS A 108 0.77 -22.40 13.22
CA HIS A 108 -0.47 -22.49 12.42
C HIS A 108 -0.34 -23.46 11.23
N GLY A 109 0.70 -24.28 11.18
CA GLY A 109 0.91 -25.29 10.12
C GLY A 109 1.47 -24.71 8.81
N ILE A 110 1.97 -23.49 8.81
CA ILE A 110 2.49 -22.80 7.62
C ILE A 110 4.00 -22.77 7.68
N SER A 111 4.65 -23.62 6.88
CA SER A 111 6.09 -23.58 6.68
C SER A 111 6.46 -22.48 5.68
N THR A 112 7.25 -21.50 6.12
CA THR A 112 7.74 -20.41 5.29
C THR A 112 9.12 -19.96 5.75
N GLN A 113 9.92 -19.42 4.85
CA GLN A 113 11.20 -18.82 5.16
C GLN A 113 11.04 -17.32 5.40
N ARG A 114 11.93 -16.74 6.21
CA ARG A 114 11.87 -15.31 6.58
C ARG A 114 11.68 -14.44 5.34
N HIS A 115 12.55 -14.56 4.34
CA HIS A 115 12.54 -13.73 3.13
C HIS A 115 11.26 -13.81 2.29
N GLU A 116 10.39 -14.79 2.53
CA GLU A 116 9.10 -14.96 1.84
C GLU A 116 7.98 -14.15 2.51
N ILE A 117 8.26 -13.50 3.64
CA ILE A 117 7.31 -12.71 4.43
C ILE A 117 7.50 -11.22 4.13
N VAL A 118 6.40 -10.47 4.07
CA VAL A 118 6.41 -9.01 4.04
C VAL A 118 5.45 -8.48 5.10
N GLU A 119 5.89 -7.47 5.82
CA GLU A 119 5.04 -6.75 6.76
C GLU A 119 4.44 -5.53 6.08
N VAL A 120 3.14 -5.31 6.29
CA VAL A 120 2.42 -4.11 5.86
C VAL A 120 1.98 -3.32 7.08
N GLY A 121 2.14 -2.01 7.04
CA GLY A 121 1.81 -1.09 8.13
C GLY A 121 1.44 0.29 7.59
N ASN A 122 1.41 1.29 8.47
CA ASN A 122 1.03 2.68 8.14
C ASN A 122 -0.19 2.83 7.21
N LEU A 123 -1.16 1.91 7.28
CA LEU A 123 -2.31 1.90 6.37
C LEU A 123 -3.29 3.01 6.74
N PHE A 124 -3.48 3.97 5.84
CA PHE A 124 -4.53 4.97 5.93
C PHE A 124 -5.24 5.15 4.59
N SER A 125 -6.54 5.43 4.63
CA SER A 125 -7.34 5.68 3.45
C SER A 125 -8.50 6.60 3.79
N CYS A 126 -8.79 7.55 2.89
CA CYS A 126 -9.93 8.45 3.06
C CYS A 126 -11.29 7.74 2.84
N SER A 127 -11.31 6.57 2.21
CA SER A 127 -12.52 5.81 1.96
C SER A 127 -12.26 4.32 1.68
N PRO A 128 -13.14 3.39 2.11
CA PRO A 128 -13.01 1.97 1.80
C PRO A 128 -12.84 1.64 0.32
N ARG A 129 -13.37 2.50 -0.58
CA ARG A 129 -13.24 2.33 -2.04
C ARG A 129 -11.79 2.38 -2.53
N TYR A 130 -10.87 2.99 -1.78
CA TYR A 130 -9.44 3.07 -2.12
C TYR A 130 -8.61 2.06 -1.31
N THR A 131 -9.12 1.59 -0.16
CA THR A 131 -8.40 0.62 0.68
C THR A 131 -8.23 -0.72 -0.01
N LEU A 132 -9.31 -1.30 -0.55
CA LEU A 132 -9.23 -2.62 -1.18
C LEU A 132 -8.37 -2.61 -2.45
N PRO A 133 -8.50 -1.64 -3.38
CA PRO A 133 -7.58 -1.54 -4.52
C PRO A 133 -6.11 -1.43 -4.09
N LEU A 134 -5.81 -0.60 -3.07
CA LEU A 134 -4.43 -0.46 -2.57
C LEU A 134 -3.88 -1.80 -2.08
N LEU A 135 -4.63 -2.49 -1.22
CA LEU A 135 -4.19 -3.78 -0.65
C LEU A 135 -4.04 -4.85 -1.74
N LEU A 136 -4.96 -4.94 -2.69
CA LEU A 136 -4.85 -5.91 -3.78
C LEU A 136 -3.66 -5.60 -4.71
N SER A 137 -3.38 -4.33 -5.00
CA SER A 137 -2.16 -3.93 -5.72
C SER A 137 -0.90 -4.37 -4.99
N LEU A 138 -0.84 -4.17 -3.67
CA LEU A 138 0.29 -4.60 -2.86
C LEU A 138 0.44 -6.12 -2.83
N PHE A 139 -0.66 -6.85 -2.68
CA PHE A 139 -0.61 -8.31 -2.64
C PHE A 139 -0.13 -8.89 -3.97
N PHE A 140 -0.66 -8.38 -5.09
CA PHE A 140 -0.20 -8.79 -6.41
C PHE A 140 1.29 -8.50 -6.58
N LEU A 141 1.70 -7.28 -6.26
CA LEU A 141 3.09 -6.87 -6.32
C LEU A 141 4.01 -7.80 -5.52
N PHE A 142 3.70 -8.04 -4.25
CA PHE A 142 4.53 -8.89 -3.40
C PHE A 142 4.57 -10.33 -3.91
N SER A 143 3.49 -10.81 -4.53
CA SER A 143 3.47 -12.12 -5.19
C SER A 143 4.42 -12.16 -6.40
N GLN A 144 4.53 -11.08 -7.18
CA GLN A 144 5.48 -11.01 -8.30
C GLN A 144 6.94 -10.99 -7.81
N LEU A 145 7.18 -10.41 -6.63
CA LEU A 145 8.49 -10.40 -5.96
C LEU A 145 8.82 -11.71 -5.23
N GLY A 146 8.05 -12.77 -5.47
CA GLY A 146 8.28 -14.09 -4.86
C GLY A 146 7.95 -14.17 -3.38
N LYS A 147 7.29 -13.18 -2.79
CA LYS A 147 6.79 -13.27 -1.41
C LYS A 147 5.60 -14.23 -1.37
N LYS A 148 5.45 -14.94 -0.26
CA LYS A 148 4.38 -15.92 -0.03
C LYS A 148 3.34 -15.45 0.97
N HIS A 149 3.77 -14.67 1.97
CA HIS A 149 2.91 -14.27 3.08
C HIS A 149 3.01 -12.78 3.36
N VAL A 150 1.85 -12.17 3.62
CA VAL A 150 1.76 -10.79 4.14
C VAL A 150 1.27 -10.85 5.57
N VAL A 151 1.91 -10.08 6.44
CA VAL A 151 1.54 -9.95 7.85
C VAL A 151 1.31 -8.48 8.20
N PHE A 152 0.30 -8.20 8.99
CA PHE A 152 -0.02 -6.83 9.41
C PHE A 152 -0.95 -6.80 10.62
N SER A 153 -0.96 -5.67 11.32
CA SER A 153 -1.95 -5.37 12.36
C SER A 153 -3.18 -4.76 11.71
N ALA A 154 -4.34 -5.41 11.85
CA ALA A 154 -5.58 -5.00 11.20
C ALA A 154 -6.68 -4.68 12.21
N THR A 155 -7.35 -3.55 12.00
CA THR A 155 -8.60 -3.23 12.70
C THR A 155 -9.74 -4.13 12.22
N LYS A 156 -10.83 -4.22 12.99
CA LYS A 156 -12.04 -4.98 12.60
C LYS A 156 -12.58 -4.56 11.21
N GLN A 157 -12.48 -3.29 10.87
CA GLN A 157 -12.94 -2.77 9.57
C GLN A 157 -12.12 -3.32 8.40
N VAL A 158 -10.79 -3.31 8.52
CA VAL A 158 -9.88 -3.83 7.48
C VAL A 158 -10.04 -5.34 7.33
N LYS A 159 -10.15 -6.07 8.46
CA LYS A 159 -10.45 -7.51 8.44
C LYS A 159 -11.74 -7.82 7.69
N LYS A 160 -12.83 -7.12 8.03
CA LYS A 160 -14.13 -7.33 7.40
C LYS A 160 -14.10 -7.00 5.90
N LEU A 161 -13.39 -5.94 5.52
CA LEU A 161 -13.20 -5.59 4.11
C LEU A 161 -12.54 -6.75 3.33
N LEU A 162 -11.46 -7.31 3.86
CA LEU A 162 -10.73 -8.40 3.22
C LEU A 162 -11.55 -9.71 3.18
N GLN A 163 -12.19 -10.07 4.29
CA GLN A 163 -13.05 -11.27 4.35
C GLN A 163 -14.24 -11.16 3.40
N ASN A 164 -14.85 -9.98 3.28
CA ASN A 164 -15.94 -9.73 2.32
C ASN A 164 -15.47 -9.83 0.86
N SER A 165 -14.19 -9.59 0.60
CA SER A 165 -13.56 -9.89 -0.69
C SER A 165 -13.14 -11.35 -0.85
N GLY A 166 -13.55 -12.25 0.04
CA GLY A 166 -13.20 -13.67 -0.02
C GLY A 166 -11.78 -14.00 0.47
N VAL A 167 -10.99 -12.99 0.89
CA VAL A 167 -9.62 -13.19 1.38
C VAL A 167 -9.63 -13.96 2.69
N SER A 168 -8.90 -15.08 2.70
CA SER A 168 -8.68 -15.89 3.89
C SER A 168 -7.62 -15.24 4.78
N LEU A 169 -7.96 -15.07 6.06
CA LEU A 169 -7.11 -14.41 7.05
C LEU A 169 -6.86 -15.37 8.21
N ILE A 170 -5.60 -15.42 8.64
CA ILE A 170 -5.15 -16.25 9.76
C ILE A 170 -4.87 -15.31 10.93
N PHE A 171 -5.56 -15.53 12.04
CA PHE A 171 -5.34 -14.77 13.26
C PHE A 171 -4.12 -15.32 14.00
N LEU A 172 -3.17 -14.44 14.32
CA LEU A 172 -1.95 -14.81 15.05
C LEU A 172 -2.03 -14.37 16.52
N ALA A 173 -2.32 -13.09 16.76
CA ALA A 173 -2.38 -12.54 18.12
C ALA A 173 -3.19 -11.23 18.19
N PRO A 174 -3.67 -10.82 19.38
CA PRO A 174 -4.10 -9.44 19.60
C PRO A 174 -2.90 -8.49 19.48
N ALA A 175 -3.08 -7.35 18.82
CA ALA A 175 -2.08 -6.28 18.83
C ALA A 175 -2.26 -5.42 20.09
N ASP A 176 -1.75 -5.93 21.22
CA ASP A 176 -1.87 -5.30 22.53
C ASP A 176 -0.86 -4.15 22.69
N ALA A 177 -1.38 -2.94 22.93
CA ALA A 177 -0.57 -1.74 23.15
C ALA A 177 0.46 -1.90 24.27
N ARG A 178 0.18 -2.73 25.28
CA ARG A 178 1.09 -2.97 26.42
C ARG A 178 2.37 -3.71 26.02
N LYS A 179 2.38 -4.36 24.86
CA LYS A 179 3.56 -5.04 24.32
C LYS A 179 4.45 -4.13 23.47
N LEU A 180 4.03 -2.88 23.22
CA LEU A 180 4.86 -1.92 22.47
C LEU A 180 6.13 -1.59 23.23
N ILE A 181 7.27 -1.83 22.59
CA ILE A 181 8.58 -1.50 23.13
C ILE A 181 9.02 -0.17 22.51
N SER A 182 9.18 0.87 23.34
CA SER A 182 9.81 2.16 22.98
C SER A 182 9.35 2.74 21.64
N SER A 183 8.06 3.09 21.52
CA SER A 183 7.56 3.84 20.37
C SER A 183 7.69 5.35 20.63
N GLN A 184 8.28 6.09 19.69
CA GLN A 184 8.20 7.56 19.69
C GLN A 184 6.81 8.06 19.29
N ASP A 185 5.98 7.17 18.74
CA ASP A 185 4.65 7.51 18.26
C ASP A 185 3.62 7.44 19.40
N ASN A 186 2.68 8.39 19.37
CA ASN A 186 1.46 8.33 20.17
C ASN A 186 0.33 7.79 19.29
N TRP A 187 -0.18 6.63 19.65
CA TRP A 187 -1.24 5.95 18.90
C TRP A 187 -2.65 6.46 19.21
N GLY A 188 -2.82 7.36 20.18
CA GLY A 188 -4.13 7.88 20.59
C GLY A 188 -5.11 6.75 20.86
N THR A 189 -6.31 6.82 20.27
CA THR A 189 -7.37 5.82 20.40
C THR A 189 -7.30 4.71 19.35
N TYR A 190 -6.17 4.51 18.67
CA TYR A 190 -6.02 3.47 17.65
C TYR A 190 -6.22 2.06 18.24
N TYR A 191 -5.61 1.79 19.41
CA TYR A 191 -5.72 0.47 20.06
C TYR A 191 -7.10 0.17 20.64
N ASP A 192 -7.95 1.18 20.84
CA ASP A 192 -9.36 1.00 21.21
C ASP A 192 -10.14 0.25 20.12
N THR A 193 -9.63 0.22 18.89
CA THR A 193 -10.20 -0.59 17.81
C THR A 193 -9.98 -2.10 17.97
N ALA A 194 -9.23 -2.51 19.00
CA ALA A 194 -8.78 -3.89 19.25
C ALA A 194 -8.15 -4.51 17.99
N PRO A 195 -7.05 -3.93 17.47
CA PRO A 195 -6.39 -4.44 16.29
C PRO A 195 -5.81 -5.84 16.56
N GLN A 196 -5.68 -6.62 15.48
CA GLN A 196 -5.19 -7.99 15.55
C GLN A 196 -4.08 -8.22 14.53
N VAL A 197 -3.03 -8.92 14.95
CA VAL A 197 -2.00 -9.42 14.04
C VAL A 197 -2.60 -10.55 13.23
N ILE A 198 -2.56 -10.39 11.91
CA ILE A 198 -3.07 -11.36 10.96
C ILE A 198 -2.04 -11.66 9.87
N ALA A 199 -2.13 -12.85 9.32
CA ALA A 199 -1.42 -13.28 8.13
C ALA A 199 -2.39 -13.64 7.01
N LEU A 200 -1.93 -13.54 5.77
CA LEU A 200 -2.61 -14.07 4.59
C LEU A 200 -1.60 -14.68 3.61
N SER A 201 -2.08 -15.64 2.82
CA SER A 201 -1.32 -16.25 1.74
C SER A 201 -1.53 -15.50 0.42
N LEU A 202 -0.44 -15.06 -0.20
CA LEU A 202 -0.48 -14.39 -1.51
C LEU A 202 -0.93 -15.33 -2.63
N LYS A 203 -0.66 -16.63 -2.48
CA LYS A 203 -1.15 -17.68 -3.39
C LYS A 203 -2.67 -17.78 -3.35
N GLU A 204 -3.26 -17.77 -2.14
CA GLU A 204 -4.71 -17.85 -1.96
C GLU A 204 -5.42 -16.61 -2.46
N VAL A 205 -4.88 -15.42 -2.17
CA VAL A 205 -5.41 -14.15 -2.70
C VAL A 205 -5.45 -14.20 -4.24
N THR A 206 -4.34 -14.59 -4.88
CA THR A 206 -4.27 -14.70 -6.34
C THR A 206 -5.32 -15.66 -6.88
N HIS A 207 -5.48 -16.83 -6.24
CA HIS A 207 -6.49 -17.81 -6.61
C HIS A 207 -7.94 -17.26 -6.47
N GLN A 208 -8.23 -16.53 -5.40
CA GLN A 208 -9.56 -15.96 -5.14
C GLN A 208 -9.91 -14.80 -6.08
N VAL A 209 -8.91 -13.99 -6.42
CA VAL A 209 -9.05 -12.91 -7.41
C VAL A 209 -9.45 -13.45 -8.78
N VAL A 210 -8.87 -14.58 -9.20
CA VAL A 210 -9.26 -15.24 -10.46
C VAL A 210 -10.73 -15.66 -10.43
N ASN A 211 -11.27 -16.03 -9.27
CA ASN A 211 -12.63 -16.57 -9.14
C ASN A 211 -13.72 -15.52 -8.85
N SER A 212 -13.35 -14.23 -8.72
CA SER A 212 -14.31 -13.15 -8.45
C SER A 212 -14.24 -12.06 -9.53
N VAL A 213 -15.34 -11.81 -10.23
CA VAL A 213 -15.41 -10.78 -11.29
C VAL A 213 -15.06 -9.39 -10.74
N LEU A 214 -15.55 -9.05 -9.54
CA LEU A 214 -15.27 -7.77 -8.89
C LEU A 214 -13.79 -7.62 -8.53
N LEU A 215 -13.18 -8.66 -7.97
CA LEU A 215 -11.76 -8.61 -7.63
C LEU A 215 -10.89 -8.64 -8.87
N ARG A 216 -11.31 -9.34 -9.93
CA ARG A 216 -10.63 -9.35 -11.21
C ARG A 216 -10.57 -7.94 -11.81
N GLN A 217 -11.63 -7.13 -11.68
CA GLN A 217 -11.61 -5.73 -12.10
C GLN A 217 -10.60 -4.91 -11.28
N TYR A 218 -10.63 -5.01 -9.95
CA TYR A 218 -9.66 -4.33 -9.09
C TYR A 218 -8.23 -4.80 -9.34
N TYR A 219 -8.05 -6.07 -9.67
CA TYR A 219 -6.77 -6.68 -9.96
C TYR A 219 -6.22 -6.28 -11.34
N GLN A 220 -7.08 -6.21 -12.37
CA GLN A 220 -6.69 -5.68 -13.68
C GLN A 220 -6.30 -4.20 -13.58
N GLN A 221 -7.03 -3.42 -12.75
CA GLN A 221 -6.64 -2.05 -12.43
C GLN A 221 -5.30 -2.02 -11.70
N ALA A 222 -5.12 -2.85 -10.68
CA ALA A 222 -3.86 -2.98 -9.94
C ALA A 222 -2.66 -3.31 -10.86
N ILE A 223 -2.83 -4.28 -11.76
CA ILE A 223 -1.81 -4.61 -12.76
C ILE A 223 -1.51 -3.39 -13.63
N GLY A 224 -2.54 -2.76 -14.20
CA GLY A 224 -2.35 -1.59 -15.06
C GLY A 224 -1.64 -0.43 -14.35
N LEU A 225 -1.96 -0.24 -13.07
CA LEU A 225 -1.32 0.74 -12.19
C LEU A 225 0.17 0.44 -11.96
N ILE A 226 0.54 -0.84 -11.81
CA ILE A 226 1.93 -1.27 -11.56
C ILE A 226 2.74 -1.29 -12.86
N THR A 227 2.22 -1.85 -13.95
CA THR A 227 2.94 -1.99 -15.24
C THR A 227 3.24 -0.66 -15.91
N GLY A 228 2.51 0.42 -15.57
CA GLY A 228 2.75 1.77 -16.06
C GLY A 228 3.88 2.52 -15.35
N SER A 229 4.58 1.89 -14.40
CA SER A 229 5.59 2.52 -13.54
C SER A 229 6.90 1.71 -13.55
N ASN A 230 8.07 2.37 -13.47
CA ASN A 230 9.41 1.74 -13.37
C ASN A 230 9.65 1.11 -11.97
N PHE A 231 8.65 0.39 -11.47
CA PHE A 231 8.40 0.15 -10.08
C PHE A 231 9.16 -1.06 -9.52
N GLU A 232 9.25 -2.15 -10.29
CA GLU A 232 9.98 -3.35 -9.87
C GLU A 232 11.46 -3.03 -9.61
N GLN A 233 12.07 -2.20 -10.46
CA GLN A 233 13.43 -1.71 -10.29
C GLN A 233 13.55 -0.86 -9.01
N GLN A 234 12.68 0.14 -8.84
CA GLN A 234 12.70 1.03 -7.67
C GLN A 234 12.50 0.30 -6.34
N LEU A 235 11.64 -0.73 -6.34
CA LEU A 235 11.40 -1.55 -5.15
C LEU A 235 12.59 -2.47 -4.87
N ASN A 236 13.14 -3.14 -5.88
CA ASN A 236 14.35 -3.96 -5.69
C ASN A 236 15.54 -3.13 -5.20
N ASP A 237 15.75 -1.94 -5.77
CA ASP A 237 16.81 -1.01 -5.37
C ASP A 237 16.60 -0.48 -3.94
N ALA A 238 15.35 -0.17 -3.57
CA ALA A 238 15.01 0.26 -2.22
C ALA A 238 15.12 -0.86 -1.18
N LEU A 239 14.83 -2.10 -1.57
CA LEU A 239 15.00 -3.28 -0.74
C LEU A 239 16.49 -3.65 -0.56
N ALA A 240 17.34 -3.35 -1.55
CA ALA A 240 18.80 -3.46 -1.43
C ALA A 240 19.39 -2.37 -0.51
N CYS A 241 18.79 -1.17 -0.50
CA CYS A 241 19.19 -0.04 0.33
C CYS A 241 18.51 -0.05 1.72
N TYR A 242 18.80 -1.06 2.54
CA TYR A 242 18.43 -1.02 3.96
C TYR A 242 19.64 -0.54 4.79
N PRO A 243 19.57 0.62 5.46
CA PRO A 243 20.63 1.01 6.38
C PRO A 243 20.66 0.06 7.59
N LYS A 244 21.86 -0.38 7.98
CA LYS A 244 22.10 -1.09 9.25
C LYS A 244 21.73 -0.17 10.41
N GLY A 245 20.51 -0.33 10.92
CA GLY A 245 20.00 0.45 12.04
C GLY A 245 18.51 0.22 12.16
N ALA A 246 18.14 -0.81 12.93
CA ALA A 246 16.77 -1.18 13.21
C ALA A 246 15.96 0.04 13.68
N SER A 247 14.90 0.37 12.96
CA SER A 247 13.91 1.33 13.43
C SER A 247 12.62 0.59 13.77
N HIS A 248 12.28 0.66 15.06
CA HIS A 248 11.06 0.15 15.70
C HIS A 248 9.85 0.98 15.22
N VAL A 249 9.38 0.70 14.00
CA VAL A 249 8.35 1.51 13.36
C VAL A 249 7.20 0.63 12.90
N ALA A 250 5.98 0.99 13.29
CA ALA A 250 4.72 0.35 12.92
C ALA A 250 4.24 0.67 11.50
#